data_AF-A0A955PZ39-F1
#
_entry.id   AF-A0A955PZ39-F1
#
_cell.length_a   1.000
_cell.length_b   1.000
_cell.length_c   1.000
_cell.angle_alpha   90.00
_cell.angle_beta   90.00
_cell.angle_gamma   90.00
#
_symmetry.space_group_name_H-M   'P 1'
#
loop_
_entity.id
_entity.type
_entity.pdbx_description
1 polymer ?
#
loop_
_entity_poly.entity_id
_entity_poly.type
_entity_poly.pdbx_seq_one_letter_code
_entity_poly.pdbx_strand_id
1 'polypeptide(L)'
;VPFWFMVSCIYIVPLLTLVWPRFRQWPVGLMMVGLIINLGMYIERMLIIVPPLAHPRLSFQWDEYFPSLIELAILVGTLALALLLYSLAVKFVPVISIWEEKLGKKHAQEH
;
A
#
# COMPACT_ATOMS: atom_id res chain seq x y z
N VAL A 1 2.07 -21.45 -2.68
CA VAL A 1 1.67 -20.79 -1.41
C VAL A 1 1.50 -19.27 -1.54
N PRO A 2 2.49 -18.49 -2.04
CA PRO A 2 2.37 -17.03 -2.09
C PRO A 2 1.20 -16.48 -2.92
N PHE A 3 0.79 -17.20 -3.98
CA PHE A 3 -0.40 -16.86 -4.77
C PHE A 3 -1.69 -16.79 -3.94
N TRP A 4 -1.97 -17.80 -3.12
CA TRP A 4 -3.18 -17.82 -2.30
C TRP A 4 -3.16 -16.72 -1.24
N PHE A 5 -2.00 -16.44 -0.65
CA PHE A 5 -1.83 -15.36 0.32
C PHE A 5 -2.12 -13.99 -0.29
N MET A 6 -1.59 -13.72 -1.49
CA MET A 6 -1.89 -12.54 -2.28
C MET A 6 -3.39 -12.41 -2.54
N VAL A 7 -4.04 -13.48 -3.02
CA VAL A 7 -5.47 -13.45 -3.34
C VAL A 7 -6.31 -13.11 -2.10
N SER A 8 -5.98 -13.69 -0.95
CA SER A 8 -6.65 -13.36 0.31
C SER A 8 -6.46 -11.90 0.75
N CYS A 9 -5.23 -11.38 0.69
CA CYS A 9 -4.98 -10.00 1.14
C CYS A 9 -5.55 -8.93 0.20
N ILE A 10 -5.56 -9.18 -1.11
CA ILE A 10 -5.95 -8.18 -2.11
C ILE A 10 -7.44 -8.24 -2.45
N TYR A 11 -8.05 -9.43 -2.49
CA TYR A 11 -9.45 -9.57 -2.90
C TYR A 11 -10.37 -9.83 -1.73
N ILE A 12 -9.99 -10.74 -0.82
CA ILE A 12 -10.89 -11.17 0.26
C ILE A 12 -10.99 -10.09 1.34
N VAL A 13 -9.86 -9.53 1.78
CA VAL A 13 -9.83 -8.51 2.84
C VAL A 13 -10.64 -7.25 2.47
N PRO A 14 -10.47 -6.63 1.28
CA PRO A 14 -11.25 -5.44 0.94
C PRO A 14 -12.75 -5.74 0.79
N LEU A 15 -13.09 -6.89 0.20
CA LEU A 15 -14.48 -7.29 -0.02
C LEU A 15 -15.19 -7.50 1.32
N LEU A 16 -14.53 -8.14 2.29
CA LEU A 16 -15.05 -8.27 3.66
C LEU A 16 -15.24 -6.90 4.33
N THR A 17 -14.29 -5.98 4.20
CA THR A 17 -14.44 -4.64 4.79
C THR A 17 -15.52 -3.79 4.14
N LEU A 18 -15.79 -3.97 2.85
CA LEU A 18 -16.81 -3.22 2.12
C LEU A 18 -18.22 -3.72 2.46
N VAL A 19 -18.38 -5.04 2.58
CA VAL A 19 -19.66 -5.68 2.89
C VAL A 19 -20.11 -5.39 4.33
N TRP A 20 -19.17 -5.28 5.29
CA TRP A 20 -19.52 -4.96 6.68
C TRP A 20 -19.47 -3.45 6.98
N PRO A 21 -20.62 -2.76 7.12
CA PRO A 21 -20.65 -1.33 7.44
C PRO A 21 -20.00 -0.98 8.78
N ARG A 22 -19.97 -1.93 9.72
CA ARG A 22 -19.34 -1.76 11.04
C ARG A 22 -17.82 -1.62 10.96
N PHE A 23 -17.18 -2.25 9.97
CA PHE A 23 -15.73 -2.12 9.75
C PHE A 23 -15.37 -0.77 9.13
N ARG A 24 -16.26 -0.17 8.32
CA ARG A 24 -16.05 1.14 7.70
C ARG A 24 -16.10 2.31 8.68
N GLN A 25 -16.71 2.13 9.84
CA GLN A 25 -16.81 3.15 10.89
C GLN A 25 -15.65 3.07 11.88
N TRP A 26 -14.79 2.05 11.80
CA TRP A 26 -13.68 1.86 12.72
C TRP A 26 -12.36 2.31 12.07
N PRO A 27 -11.87 3.53 12.38
CA PRO A 27 -10.72 4.13 11.67
C PRO A 27 -9.42 3.33 11.85
N VAL A 28 -9.20 2.76 13.04
CA VAL A 28 -8.01 1.92 13.31
C VAL A 28 -8.08 0.61 12.49
N GLY A 29 -9.27 0.02 12.37
CA GLY A 29 -9.48 -1.18 11.56
C GLY A 29 -9.19 -0.94 10.08
N LEU A 30 -9.65 0.19 9.53
CA LEU A 30 -9.36 0.59 8.16
C LEU A 30 -7.86 0.82 7.91
N MET A 31 -7.16 1.41 8.87
CA MET A 31 -5.71 1.61 8.78
C MET A 31 -4.97 0.26 8.71
N MET A 32 -5.30 -0.69 9.58
CA MET A 32 -4.70 -2.02 9.60
C MET A 32 -4.98 -2.79 8.30
N VAL A 33 -6.21 -2.69 7.78
CA VAL A 33 -6.59 -3.29 6.51
C VAL A 33 -5.80 -2.67 5.35
N GLY A 34 -5.64 -1.35 5.33
CA GLY A 34 -4.82 -0.66 4.33
C GLY A 34 -3.37 -1.15 4.32
N LEU A 35 -2.77 -1.35 5.50
CA LEU A 35 -1.41 -1.92 5.60
C LEU A 35 -1.32 -3.34 5.03
N ILE A 36 -2.30 -4.19 5.32
CA ILE A 36 -2.38 -5.56 4.81
C ILE A 36 -2.49 -5.58 3.28
N ILE A 37 -3.34 -4.72 2.72
CA ILE A 37 -3.50 -4.61 1.26
C ILE A 37 -2.21 -4.15 0.60
N ASN A 38 -1.54 -3.13 1.16
CA ASN A 38 -0.25 -2.65 0.62
C ASN A 38 0.82 -3.74 0.64
N LEU A 39 0.89 -4.54 1.71
CA LEU A 39 1.79 -5.69 1.79
C LEU A 39 1.42 -6.77 0.74
N GLY A 40 0.14 -7.04 0.57
CA GLY A 40 -0.39 -7.96 -0.44
C GLY A 40 0.00 -7.55 -1.86
N MET A 41 -0.19 -6.27 -2.21
CA MET A 41 0.19 -5.70 -3.52
C MET A 41 1.70 -5.83 -3.78
N TYR A 42 2.53 -5.65 -2.75
CA TYR A 42 3.98 -5.84 -2.90
C TYR A 42 4.32 -7.30 -3.23
N ILE A 43 3.65 -8.26 -2.57
CA ILE A 43 3.83 -9.69 -2.84
C ILE A 43 3.33 -10.06 -4.24
N GLU A 44 2.22 -9.51 -4.70
CA GLU A 44 1.76 -9.65 -6.09
C GLU A 44 2.84 -9.23 -7.09
N ARG A 45 3.46 -8.06 -6.86
CA ARG A 45 4.55 -7.57 -7.69
C ARG A 45 5.73 -8.55 -7.70
N MET A 46 6.10 -9.13 -6.56
CA MET A 46 7.15 -10.16 -6.50
C MET A 46 6.77 -11.41 -7.29
N LEU A 47 5.52 -11.84 -7.19
CA LEU A 47 5.00 -13.00 -7.92
C LEU A 47 4.97 -12.81 -9.43
N ILE A 48 4.76 -11.59 -9.93
CA ILE A 48 4.77 -11.31 -11.37
C ILE A 48 6.20 -11.19 -11.90
N ILE A 49 7.10 -10.58 -11.13
CA ILE A 49 8.47 -10.27 -11.59
C ILE A 49 9.39 -11.48 -11.47
N VAL A 50 9.33 -12.24 -10.38
CA VAL A 50 10.32 -13.30 -10.09
C VAL A 50 10.27 -14.47 -11.10
N PRO A 51 9.11 -15.06 -11.45
CA PRO A 51 9.09 -16.24 -12.32
C PRO A 51 9.64 -15.99 -13.74
N PRO A 52 9.35 -14.86 -14.40
CA PRO A 52 9.98 -14.51 -15.68
C PRO A 52 11.50 -14.32 -15.61
N LEU A 53 12.04 -13.86 -14.48
CA LEU A 53 13.48 -13.70 -14.29
C LEU A 53 14.17 -15.04 -13.95
N ALA A 54 13.51 -15.89 -13.18
CA ALA A 54 14.04 -17.21 -12.77
C ALA A 54 14.03 -18.24 -13.93
N HIS A 55 13.16 -18.06 -14.93
CA HIS A 55 13.09 -18.92 -16.11
C HIS A 55 13.43 -18.14 -17.38
N PRO A 56 14.72 -17.76 -17.57
CA PRO A 56 15.15 -17.15 -18.81
C PRO A 56 14.97 -18.14 -19.97
N ARG A 57 14.83 -17.62 -21.20
CA ARG A 57 14.62 -18.45 -22.42
C ARG A 57 15.81 -19.35 -22.77
N LEU A 58 16.95 -19.17 -22.09
CA LEU A 58 18.16 -19.98 -22.23
C LEU A 58 18.18 -21.01 -21.10
N SER A 59 18.45 -22.27 -21.43
CA SER A 59 18.45 -23.42 -20.51
C SER A 59 19.53 -23.38 -19.42
N PHE A 60 20.31 -22.30 -19.33
CA PHE A 60 21.46 -22.20 -18.45
C PHE A 60 21.02 -21.46 -17.17
N GLN A 61 20.75 -22.26 -16.14
CA GLN A 61 20.52 -21.88 -14.74
C GLN A 61 19.08 -21.44 -14.39
N TRP A 62 18.38 -22.35 -13.72
CA TRP A 62 17.16 -22.06 -12.97
C TRP A 62 17.59 -21.81 -11.52
N ASP A 63 17.52 -20.55 -11.08
CA ASP A 63 17.78 -20.21 -9.68
C ASP A 63 16.47 -19.74 -9.02
N GLU A 64 16.23 -20.23 -7.81
CA GLU A 64 15.12 -19.78 -6.98
C GLU A 64 15.52 -18.49 -6.25
N TYR A 65 14.74 -17.43 -6.47
CA TYR A 65 14.96 -16.15 -5.79
C TYR A 65 14.44 -16.21 -4.35
N PHE A 66 15.34 -15.97 -3.40
CA PHE A 66 15.01 -15.72 -2.01
C PHE A 66 15.41 -14.28 -1.62
N PRO A 67 14.52 -13.51 -0.99
CA PRO A 67 14.78 -12.13 -0.65
C PRO A 67 15.93 -12.02 0.35
N SER A 68 16.90 -11.15 0.06
CA SER A 68 18.02 -10.87 0.95
C SER A 68 17.63 -9.87 2.04
N LEU A 69 18.27 -9.97 3.21
CA LEU A 69 18.08 -9.00 4.31
C LEU A 69 18.38 -7.56 3.87
N ILE A 70 19.31 -7.39 2.94
CA ILE A 70 19.70 -6.07 2.41
C ILE A 70 18.56 -5.48 1.56
N GLU A 71 17.88 -6.31 0.77
CA GLU A 71 16.74 -5.88 -0.05
C GLU A 71 15.57 -5.44 0.84
N LEU A 72 15.33 -6.16 1.94
CA LEU A 72 14.33 -5.77 2.93
C LEU A 72 14.71 -4.46 3.65
N ALA A 73 15.99 -4.27 3.97
CA ALA A 73 16.48 -3.02 4.56
C ALA A 73 16.27 -1.82 3.63
N ILE A 74 16.51 -2.00 2.32
CA ILE A 74 16.25 -0.96 1.31
C ILE A 74 14.74 -0.68 1.21
N LEU A 75 13.90 -1.72 1.20
CA LEU A 75 12.44 -1.56 1.21
C LEU A 75 11.99 -0.69 2.41
N VAL A 76 12.39 -1.06 3.62
CA VAL A 76 12.03 -0.33 4.84
C VAL A 76 12.64 1.07 4.83
N GLY A 77 13.87 1.23 4.35
CA GLY A 77 14.55 2.51 4.21
C GLY A 77 13.83 3.48 3.28
N THR A 78 13.33 3.00 2.13
CA THR A 78 12.54 3.84 1.19
C THR A 78 11.21 4.28 1.79
N LEU A 79 10.53 3.40 2.54
CA LEU A 79 9.30 3.74 3.26
C LEU A 79 9.57 4.78 4.37
N ALA A 80 10.64 4.60 5.14
CA ALA A 80 11.04 5.54 6.18
C ALA A 80 11.41 6.92 5.59
N LEU A 81 12.12 6.94 4.46
CA LEU A 81 12.46 8.17 3.75
C LEU A 81 11.19 8.89 3.25
N ALA A 82 10.24 8.16 2.68
CA ALA A 82 8.96 8.73 2.25
C ALA A 82 8.18 9.35 3.41
N LEU A 83 8.12 8.68 4.56
CA LEU A 83 7.47 9.19 5.77
C LEU A 83 8.20 10.41 6.36
N LEU A 84 9.53 10.44 6.29
CA LEU A 84 10.34 11.58 6.70
C LEU A 84 10.05 12.79 5.82
N LEU A 85 10.07 12.62 4.49
CA LEU A 85 9.75 13.68 3.53
C LEU A 85 8.31 14.17 3.68
N TYR A 86 7.35 13.26 3.91
CA TYR A 86 5.97 13.61 4.19
C TYR A 86 5.85 14.45 5.47
N SER A 87 6.49 14.02 6.55
CA SER A 87 6.48 14.75 7.84
C SER A 87 7.10 16.14 7.70
N LEU A 88 8.15 16.26 6.88
CA LEU A 88 8.78 17.54 6.55
C LEU A 88 7.84 18.43 5.74
N ALA A 89 7.16 17.87 4.73
CA ALA A 89 6.20 18.59 3.90
C ALA A 89 5.02 19.13 4.72
N VAL A 90 4.46 18.34 5.64
CA VAL A 90 3.36 18.76 6.55
C VAL A 90 3.77 19.95 7.42
N LYS A 91 5.07 20.05 7.78
CA LYS A 91 5.58 21.17 8.57
C LYS A 91 5.73 22.45 7.75
N PHE A 92 6.06 22.35 6.46
CA PHE A 92 6.34 23.52 5.62
C PHE A 92 5.18 23.97 4.75
N VAL A 93 4.24 23.08 4.42
CA VAL A 93 3.12 23.34 3.51
C VAL A 93 1.80 23.09 4.26
N PRO A 94 0.81 24.00 4.17
CA PRO A 94 -0.51 23.74 4.74
C PRO A 94 -1.14 22.53 4.04
N VAL A 95 -1.42 21.47 4.82
CA VAL A 95 -2.00 20.20 4.32
C VAL A 95 -3.42 20.40 3.81
N ILE A 96 -4.13 21.39 4.35
CA ILE A 96 -5.50 21.73 3.97
C ILE A 96 -5.47 23.02 3.15
N SER A 97 -6.06 22.96 1.97
CA SER A 97 -6.33 24.07 1.07
C SER A 97 -7.31 25.07 1.70
N ILE A 98 -6.77 26.19 2.22
CA ILE A 98 -7.57 27.26 2.86
C ILE A 98 -8.68 27.79 1.92
N TRP A 99 -8.41 27.82 0.61
CA TRP A 99 -9.38 28.25 -0.40
C TRP A 99 -10.60 27.33 -0.52
N GLU A 100 -10.40 26.01 -0.51
CA GLU A 100 -11.50 25.04 -0.61
C GLU A 100 -12.34 25.02 0.66
N GLU A 101 -11.70 25.14 1.83
CA GLU A 101 -12.42 25.24 3.11
C GLU A 101 -13.35 26.47 3.14
N LYS A 102 -12.85 27.62 2.67
CA LYS A 102 -13.62 28.87 2.65
C LYS A 102 -14.77 28.83 1.65
N LEU A 103 -14.58 28.18 0.50
CA LEU A 103 -15.62 27.98 -0.50
C LEU A 103 -16.70 27.02 0.00
N GLY A 104 -16.30 25.90 0.62
CA GLY A 104 -17.22 24.93 1.21
C GLY A 104 -18.10 25.53 2.31
N LYS A 105 -17.53 26.38 3.18
CA LYS A 105 -18.30 27.10 4.20
C LYS A 105 -19.29 28.10 3.62
N LYS A 106 -18.94 28.77 2.53
CA LYS A 106 -19.88 29.68 1.83
C LYS A 106 -21.05 28.93 1.22
N HIS A 107 -20.80 27.82 0.51
CA HIS A 107 -21.88 26.99 -0.05
C HIS A 107 -22.79 26.43 1.05
N ALA A 108 -22.24 26.06 2.21
CA ALA A 108 -23.04 25.58 3.35
C ALA A 108 -23.86 26.67 4.06
N GLN A 109 -23.58 27.95 3.81
CA GLN A 109 -24.34 29.10 4.36
C GLN A 109 -25.42 29.62 3.40
N GLU A 110 -25.29 29.33 2.10
CA GLU A 110 -26.28 29.69 1.08
C GLU A 110 -27.43 28.66 0.99
N HIS A 111 -27.26 27.48 1.60
CA HIS A 111 -28.30 26.46 1.81
C HIS A 111 -28.83 26.49 3.25
#